data_AF-A0A2I1FAN1-F1
#
_entry.id   AF-A0A2I1FAN1-F1
#
_cell.length_a   1.000
_cell.length_b   1.000
_cell.length_c   1.000
_cell.angle_alpha   90.00
_cell.angle_beta   90.00
_cell.angle_gamma   90.00
#
_symmetry.space_group_name_H-M   'P 1'
#
loop_
_entity.id
_entity.type
_entity.pdbx_description
1 polymer ?
#
loop_
_entity_poly.entity_id
_entity_poly.type
_entity_poly.pdbx_seq_one_letter_code
_entity_poly.pdbx_strand_id
1 'polypeptide(L)'
;MAQLNAGGIGIVNFYVQWPDDATLTLIQERRLYQQVFNLTPIHGQKRLWTIISQNINNDHPAFAPTKKQCRNKWNSLKSGYENLKRLLDGNPEGFPTHRPTHHDEHFHEELSDEFWLVECNYLLFN
;
A
#
# COMPACT_ATOMS: atom_id res chain seq x y z
N MET A 1 20.01 -29.73 -25.29
CA MET A 1 19.13 -30.48 -24.38
C MET A 1 19.22 -29.84 -23.00
N ALA A 2 18.23 -29.03 -22.62
CA ALA A 2 18.18 -28.40 -21.30
C ALA A 2 17.09 -29.11 -20.49
N GLN A 3 17.50 -29.63 -19.33
CA GLN A 3 16.69 -30.45 -18.45
C GLN A 3 15.60 -29.63 -17.74
N LEU A 4 14.40 -30.21 -17.71
CA LEU A 4 13.31 -29.83 -16.81
C LEU A 4 13.70 -30.20 -15.38
N ASN A 5 13.63 -29.24 -14.45
CA ASN A 5 13.50 -29.54 -13.03
C ASN A 5 12.22 -28.86 -12.54
N ALA A 6 11.16 -29.67 -12.45
CA ALA A 6 9.99 -29.36 -11.67
C ALA A 6 10.32 -29.57 -10.18
N GLY A 7 10.21 -28.52 -9.37
CA GLY A 7 10.47 -28.60 -7.93
C GLY A 7 9.84 -27.44 -7.18
N GLY A 8 8.69 -27.70 -6.56
CA GLY A 8 8.12 -26.88 -5.48
C GLY A 8 7.22 -25.73 -5.94
N ILE A 9 5.91 -25.87 -5.71
CA ILE A 9 4.96 -24.75 -5.73
C ILE A 9 5.24 -23.89 -4.48
N GLY A 10 6.32 -23.10 -4.54
CA GLY A 10 6.45 -21.90 -3.74
C GLY A 10 5.56 -20.85 -4.40
N ILE A 11 4.62 -20.28 -3.66
CA ILE A 11 3.80 -19.17 -4.14
C ILE A 11 4.76 -18.01 -4.40
N VAL A 12 5.26 -17.89 -5.63
CA VAL A 12 6.02 -16.73 -6.08
C VAL A 12 5.00 -15.61 -6.13
N ASN A 13 4.89 -14.89 -5.02
CA ASN A 13 4.18 -13.63 -4.97
C ASN A 13 5.00 -12.67 -5.85
N PHE A 14 4.77 -12.68 -7.16
CA PHE A 14 5.42 -11.78 -8.09
C PHE A 14 5.25 -10.37 -7.53
N TYR A 15 6.35 -9.78 -7.04
CA TYR A 15 6.40 -8.39 -6.66
C TYR A 15 6.21 -7.60 -7.95
N VAL A 16 4.95 -7.30 -8.26
CA VAL A 16 4.62 -6.42 -9.37
C VAL A 16 5.31 -5.10 -9.08
N GLN A 17 6.17 -4.68 -10.00
CA GLN A 17 6.78 -3.36 -9.94
C GLN A 17 5.69 -2.34 -10.24
N TRP A 18 5.41 -1.48 -9.27
CA TRP A 18 4.40 -0.43 -9.42
C TRP A 18 5.03 0.76 -10.12
N PRO A 19 4.46 1.22 -11.25
CA PRO A 19 4.80 2.53 -11.82
C PRO A 19 4.48 3.66 -10.84
N ASP A 20 5.19 4.79 -10.97
CA ASP A 20 4.97 5.94 -10.10
C ASP A 20 3.59 6.58 -10.33
N ASP A 21 3.16 6.72 -11.59
CA ASP A 21 1.84 7.23 -11.95
C ASP A 21 0.70 6.35 -11.43
N ALA A 22 0.79 5.02 -11.57
CA ALA A 22 -0.18 4.09 -11.00
C ALA A 22 -0.16 4.08 -9.46
N THR A 23 1.02 4.32 -8.84
CA THR A 23 1.14 4.46 -7.39
C THR A 23 0.46 5.75 -6.92
N LEU A 24 0.66 6.86 -7.64
CA LEU A 24 0.01 8.12 -7.36
C LEU A 24 -1.53 8.00 -7.45
N THR A 25 -2.04 7.37 -8.51
CA THR A 25 -3.49 7.10 -8.65
C THR A 25 -4.01 6.26 -7.48
N LEU A 26 -3.28 5.23 -7.04
CA LEU A 26 -3.66 4.44 -5.85
C LEU A 26 -3.77 5.32 -4.59
N ILE A 27 -2.80 6.21 -4.36
CA ILE A 27 -2.80 7.10 -3.20
C ILE A 27 -3.99 8.05 -3.25
N GLN A 28 -4.24 8.66 -4.41
CA GLN A 28 -5.35 9.60 -4.63
C GLN A 28 -6.72 8.92 -4.47
N GLU A 29 -6.93 7.76 -5.08
CA GLU A 29 -8.15 6.96 -4.94
C GLU A 29 -8.37 6.53 -3.48
N ARG A 30 -7.30 6.11 -2.80
CA ARG A 30 -7.41 5.74 -1.39
C ARG A 30 -7.72 6.95 -0.51
N ARG A 31 -7.17 8.13 -0.81
CA ARG A 31 -7.53 9.39 -0.14
C ARG A 31 -9.01 9.71 -0.34
N LEU A 32 -9.51 9.62 -1.58
CA LEU A 32 -10.90 9.90 -1.95
C LEU A 32 -11.90 9.05 -1.15
N TYR A 33 -11.60 7.76 -0.96
CA TYR A 33 -12.47 6.84 -0.22
C TYR A 33 -12.15 6.75 1.29
N GLN A 34 -11.29 7.61 1.85
CA GLN A 34 -10.81 7.49 3.24
C GLN A 34 -11.93 7.33 4.27
N GLN A 35 -12.95 8.17 4.25
CA GLN A 35 -14.06 8.09 5.21
C GLN A 35 -14.81 6.75 5.10
N VAL A 36 -15.05 6.29 3.87
CA VAL A 36 -15.75 5.01 3.64
C VAL A 36 -14.90 3.84 4.14
N PHE A 37 -13.58 3.89 3.96
CA PHE A 37 -12.67 2.90 4.53
C PHE A 37 -12.70 2.87 6.05
N ASN A 38 -12.77 4.03 6.72
CA ASN A 38 -12.81 4.13 8.17
C ASN A 38 -14.11 3.58 8.76
N LEU A 39 -15.25 3.82 8.10
CA LEU A 39 -16.56 3.32 8.52
C LEU A 39 -16.84 1.86 8.15
N THR A 40 -16.09 1.31 7.19
CA THR A 40 -16.31 -0.05 6.68
C THR A 40 -15.44 -1.06 7.44
N PRO A 41 -16.04 -2.09 8.08
CA PRO A 41 -15.28 -3.19 8.68
C PRO A 41 -14.35 -3.86 7.67
N ILE A 42 -13.22 -4.40 8.13
CA ILE A 42 -12.17 -5.00 7.28
C ILE A 42 -12.75 -6.02 6.28
N HIS A 43 -13.71 -6.85 6.70
CA HIS A 43 -14.34 -7.84 5.82
C HIS A 43 -15.21 -7.21 4.71
N GLY A 44 -15.75 -6.01 4.93
CA GLY A 44 -16.54 -5.24 3.97
C GLY A 44 -15.70 -4.43 2.97
N GLN A 45 -14.44 -4.13 3.28
CA GLN A 45 -13.56 -3.32 2.43
C GLN A 45 -13.22 -3.98 1.09
N LYS A 46 -13.53 -5.27 0.89
CA LYS A 46 -13.31 -6.00 -0.38
C LYS A 46 -13.93 -5.29 -1.58
N ARG A 47 -15.09 -4.64 -1.39
CA ARG A 47 -15.76 -3.88 -2.45
C ARG A 47 -14.99 -2.61 -2.80
N LEU A 48 -14.50 -1.87 -1.80
CA LEU A 48 -13.71 -0.64 -2.01
C LEU A 48 -12.43 -0.93 -2.80
N TRP A 49 -11.70 -1.99 -2.42
CA TRP A 49 -10.51 -2.40 -3.17
C TRP A 49 -10.81 -2.86 -4.61
N THR A 50 -12.04 -3.35 -4.86
CA THR A 50 -12.47 -3.71 -6.22
C THR A 50 -12.69 -2.45 -7.07
N ILE A 51 -13.31 -1.42 -6.51
CA ILE A 51 -13.52 -0.12 -7.16
C ILE A 51 -12.17 0.53 -7.49
N ILE A 52 -11.27 0.65 -6.50
CA ILE A 52 -9.94 1.25 -6.70
C ILE A 52 -9.16 0.52 -7.81
N SER A 53 -9.18 -0.81 -7.79
CA SER A 53 -8.53 -1.63 -8.83
C SER A 53 -9.11 -1.36 -10.22
N GLN A 54 -10.43 -1.23 -10.35
CA GLN A 54 -11.07 -0.89 -11.63
C GLN A 54 -10.70 0.52 -12.10
N ASN A 55 -10.65 1.51 -11.20
CA ASN A 55 -10.26 2.87 -11.54
C ASN A 55 -8.81 2.93 -12.03
N ILE A 56 -7.87 2.29 -11.32
CA ILE A 56 -6.48 2.19 -11.77
C ILE A 56 -6.39 1.45 -13.11
N ASN A 57 -7.18 0.40 -13.35
CA ASN A 57 -7.18 -0.32 -14.63
C ASN A 57 -7.70 0.55 -15.80
N ASN A 58 -8.62 1.47 -15.53
CA ASN A 58 -9.14 2.38 -16.55
C ASN A 58 -8.11 3.45 -16.91
N ASP A 59 -7.42 4.00 -15.90
CA ASP A 59 -6.40 5.04 -16.09
C ASP A 59 -5.08 4.46 -16.63
N HIS A 60 -4.74 3.23 -16.20
CA HIS A 60 -3.48 2.53 -16.48
C HIS A 60 -3.74 1.13 -17.08
N PRO A 61 -4.30 1.03 -18.31
CA PRO A 61 -4.77 -0.24 -18.88
C PRO A 61 -3.67 -1.27 -19.12
N ALA A 62 -2.42 -0.84 -19.27
CA ALA A 62 -1.26 -1.73 -19.42
C ALA A 62 -0.76 -2.34 -18.09
N PHE A 63 -1.10 -1.74 -16.95
CA PHE A 63 -0.68 -2.21 -15.63
C PHE A 63 -1.70 -3.16 -14.99
N ALA A 64 -2.98 -2.79 -15.07
CA ALA A 64 -4.14 -3.59 -14.69
C ALA A 64 -4.04 -4.37 -13.34
N PRO A 65 -3.74 -3.72 -12.19
CA PRO A 65 -3.54 -4.41 -10.92
C PRO A 65 -4.85 -4.96 -10.35
N THR A 66 -4.76 -6.11 -9.69
CA THR A 66 -5.87 -6.70 -8.92
C THR A 66 -6.10 -5.96 -7.60
N LYS A 67 -7.31 -6.05 -7.05
CA LYS A 67 -7.65 -5.55 -5.71
C LYS A 67 -6.70 -6.02 -4.58
N LYS A 68 -6.16 -7.25 -4.70
CA LYS A 68 -5.19 -7.79 -3.73
C LYS A 68 -3.85 -7.07 -3.84
N GLN A 69 -3.40 -6.80 -5.06
CA GLN A 69 -2.18 -6.03 -5.31
C GLN A 69 -2.33 -4.59 -4.84
N CYS A 70 -3.47 -3.92 -5.09
CA CYS A 70 -3.73 -2.57 -4.58
C CYS A 70 -3.65 -2.52 -3.05
N ARG A 71 -4.31 -3.45 -2.37
CA ARG A 71 -4.25 -3.53 -0.89
C ARG A 71 -2.83 -3.78 -0.38
N ASN A 72 -2.10 -4.72 -0.99
CA ASN A 72 -0.73 -5.03 -0.57
C ASN A 72 0.20 -3.83 -0.78
N LYS A 73 0.09 -3.14 -1.92
CA LYS A 73 0.86 -1.93 -2.20
C LYS A 73 0.52 -0.82 -1.21
N TRP A 74 -0.76 -0.59 -0.91
CA TRP A 74 -1.18 0.38 0.09
C TRP A 74 -0.57 0.10 1.47
N ASN A 75 -0.59 -1.16 1.92
CA ASN A 75 0.04 -1.54 3.18
C ASN A 75 1.55 -1.28 3.17
N SER A 76 2.22 -1.52 2.03
CA SER A 76 3.64 -1.21 1.86
C SER A 76 3.90 0.30 1.96
N LEU A 77 3.10 1.13 1.28
CA LEU A 77 3.23 2.59 1.32
C LEU A 77 3.02 3.14 2.73
N LYS A 78 2.02 2.64 3.46
CA LYS A 78 1.77 3.01 4.85
C LYS A 78 2.95 2.64 5.75
N SER A 79 3.50 1.43 5.60
CA SER A 79 4.66 0.98 6.36
C SER A 79 5.90 1.83 6.06
N GLY A 80 6.13 2.17 4.79
CA GLY A 80 7.23 3.02 4.35
C GLY A 80 7.17 4.42 4.94
N TYR A 81 5.97 5.01 4.94
CA TYR A 81 5.71 6.31 5.57
C TYR A 81 6.00 6.31 7.07
N GLU A 82 5.47 5.33 7.81
CA GLU A 82 5.73 5.21 9.26
C GLU A 82 7.22 4.98 9.55
N ASN A 83 7.91 4.21 8.72
CA ASN A 83 9.34 3.97 8.85
C ASN A 83 10.16 5.24 8.65
N LEU A 84 9.87 6.03 7.60
CA LEU A 84 10.51 7.31 7.36
C LEU A 84 10.26 8.30 8.51
N LYS A 85 9.01 8.38 8.99
CA LYS A 85 8.69 9.21 10.16
C LYS A 85 9.53 8.83 11.38
N ARG A 86 9.64 7.53 11.71
CA ARG A 86 10.48 7.05 12.82
C ARG A 86 11.96 7.44 12.63
N LEU A 87 12.49 7.31 11.42
CA LEU A 87 13.88 7.67 11.11
C LEU A 87 14.14 9.16 11.26
N LEU A 88 13.19 10.01 10.84
CA LEU A 88 13.27 11.47 10.98
C LEU A 88 13.14 11.92 12.44
N ASP A 89 12.26 11.28 13.22
CA ASP A 89 12.02 11.59 14.64
C ASP A 89 13.09 11.00 15.59
N GLY A 90 14.10 10.30 15.05
CA GLY A 90 15.16 9.64 15.84
C GLY A 90 14.73 8.36 16.56
N ASN A 91 13.50 7.88 16.31
CA ASN A 91 12.94 6.63 16.81
C ASN A 91 13.10 6.41 18.34
N PRO A 92 12.56 7.32 19.19
CA PRO A 92 12.75 7.25 20.64
C PRO A 92 12.17 5.97 21.28
N GLU A 93 11.14 5.39 20.67
CA GLU A 93 10.48 4.15 21.13
C GLU A 93 11.24 2.88 20.72
N GLY A 94 12.27 2.98 19.87
CA GLY A 94 13.11 1.85 19.49
C GLY A 94 12.42 0.81 18.61
N PHE A 95 11.39 1.18 17.86
CA PHE A 95 10.72 0.25 16.95
C PHE A 95 11.65 -0.22 15.84
N PRO A 96 11.44 -1.42 15.28
CA PRO A 96 12.17 -1.87 14.10
C PRO A 96 12.02 -0.87 12.95
N THR A 97 13.14 -0.51 12.33
CA THR A 97 13.21 0.31 11.12
C THR A 97 13.90 -0.46 10.00
N HIS A 98 13.70 -0.01 8.78
CA HIS A 98 14.36 -0.54 7.59
C HIS A 98 14.85 0.59 6.70
N ARG A 99 15.70 0.24 5.72
CA ARG A 99 16.11 1.20 4.69
C ARG A 99 14.88 1.62 3.87
N PRO A 100 14.63 2.92 3.66
CA PRO A 100 13.56 3.39 2.78
C PRO A 100 13.73 2.90 1.35
N THR A 101 12.60 2.66 0.68
CA THR A 101 12.54 2.39 -0.76
C THR A 101 12.33 3.68 -1.55
N HIS A 102 12.54 3.63 -2.86
CA HIS A 102 12.28 4.76 -3.74
C HIS A 102 10.85 5.31 -3.58
N HIS A 103 9.84 4.45 -3.50
CA HIS A 103 8.45 4.89 -3.35
C HIS A 103 8.21 5.50 -1.96
N ASP A 104 8.88 5.02 -0.92
CA ASP A 104 8.72 5.56 0.42
C ASP A 104 9.18 7.02 0.43
N GLU A 105 10.35 7.30 -0.16
CA GLU A 105 10.91 8.64 -0.26
C GLU A 105 10.10 9.52 -1.23
N HIS A 106 9.78 9.00 -2.41
CA HIS A 106 9.14 9.75 -3.48
C HIS A 106 7.70 10.17 -3.14
N PHE A 107 6.93 9.29 -2.46
CA PHE A 107 5.55 9.57 -2.08
C PHE A 107 5.40 10.02 -0.63
N HIS A 108 6.49 10.28 0.09
CA HIS A 108 6.43 10.69 1.49
C HIS A 108 5.55 11.94 1.67
N GLU A 109 5.75 12.96 0.82
CA GLU A 109 4.99 14.22 0.84
C GLU A 109 3.54 14.04 0.40
N GLU A 110 3.27 13.20 -0.61
CA GLU A 110 1.89 12.91 -1.03
C GLU A 110 1.08 12.22 0.08
N LEU A 111 1.79 11.51 0.96
CA LEU A 111 1.26 10.88 2.16
C LEU A 111 1.33 11.79 3.41
N SER A 112 2.01 12.94 3.37
CA SER A 112 2.56 13.59 4.58
C SER A 112 1.59 14.38 5.44
N ASP A 113 0.42 14.82 4.97
CA ASP A 113 -0.33 15.79 5.79
C ASP A 113 -1.21 15.07 6.84
N GLU A 114 -0.57 14.71 7.97
CA GLU A 114 -1.08 13.96 9.13
C GLU A 114 -1.90 12.69 8.75
N PHE A 115 -1.49 12.04 7.65
CA PHE A 115 -1.95 10.78 7.03
C PHE A 115 -3.46 10.54 7.00
N TRP A 116 -4.21 11.61 6.72
CA TRP A 116 -5.67 11.70 6.69
C TRP A 116 -6.38 11.90 8.05
N LEU A 117 -5.70 12.49 9.04
CA LEU A 117 -6.23 13.09 10.28
C LEU A 117 -7.54 12.52 10.87
N VAL A 118 -7.40 11.41 11.61
CA VAL A 118 -8.26 10.90 12.71
C VAL A 118 -9.80 10.92 12.50
N GLU A 119 -10.37 9.78 12.10
CA GLU A 119 -11.69 9.34 12.61
C GLU A 119 -11.68 7.83 12.88
N CYS A 120 -10.90 7.47 13.91
CA CYS A 120 -11.20 6.51 14.98
C CYS A 120 -9.89 6.30 15.76
N ASN A 121 -9.86 6.84 16.98
CA ASN A 121 -8.82 6.65 17.98
C ASN A 121 -8.32 5.20 18.02
N TYR A 122 -7.01 5.04 18.24
CA TYR A 122 -6.40 3.98 19.02
C TYR A 122 -7.37 2.94 19.58
N LEU A 123 -7.75 1.97 18.76
CA LEU A 123 -8.47 0.78 19.16
C LEU A 123 -8.02 -0.30 18.14
N LEU A 124 -7.13 -1.24 18.44
CA LEU A 124 -6.78 -1.81 19.72
C LEU A 124 -5.37 -2.41 19.60
N PHE A 125 -4.50 -2.09 20.55
CA PHE A 125 -3.74 -3.17 21.18
C PHE A 125 -4.78 -4.17 21.68
N ASN A 126 -4.80 -5.35 21.06
CA ASN A 126 -5.15 -6.64 21.66
C ASN A 126 -4.79 -7.74 20.67
#